data_AF-A0A957GBE1-F1
#
_entry.id   AF-A0A957GBE1-F1
#
_cell.length_a   1.000
_cell.length_b   1.000
_cell.length_c   1.000
_cell.angle_alpha   90.00
_cell.angle_beta   90.00
_cell.angle_gamma   90.00
#
_symmetry.space_group_name_H-M   'P 1'
#
loop_
_entity.id
_entity.type
_entity.pdbx_description
1 polymer ?
#
loop_
_entity_poly.entity_id
_entity_poly.type
_entity_poly.pdbx_seq_one_letter_code
_entity_poly.pdbx_strand_id
1 'polypeptide(L)'
;VAVVDGMMAGYGRLLGRVPRVLDEIDLYSLVAYQAYAGQPPGWRRRWARRDWLRTLAFELDYVREYAGVLVRSAADEAFLRAYGLPRPVAVVAPWFEGL
;
A
#
# COMPACT_ATOMS: atom_id res chain seq x y z
N VAL A 1 8.70 -15.65 -13.96
CA VAL A 1 7.26 -15.44 -14.24
C VAL A 1 6.79 -14.41 -13.23
N ALA A 2 6.28 -13.25 -13.67
CA ALA A 2 5.63 -12.31 -12.77
C ALA A 2 4.24 -12.86 -12.50
N VAL A 3 3.99 -13.40 -11.31
CA VAL A 3 2.61 -13.69 -10.90
C VAL A 3 2.03 -12.35 -10.44
N VAL A 4 1.11 -11.83 -11.25
CA VAL A 4 0.31 -10.64 -10.94
C VAL A 4 -1.13 -11.11 -10.97
N ASP A 5 -1.78 -11.19 -9.81
CA ASP A 5 -3.18 -11.51 -9.67
C ASP A 5 -3.93 -10.22 -9.37
N GLY A 6 -4.63 -9.65 -10.37
CA GLY A 6 -5.43 -8.45 -10.19
C GLY A 6 -5.62 -7.60 -11.45
N MET A 7 -6.34 -6.48 -11.31
CA MET A 7 -6.74 -5.63 -12.43
C MET A 7 -5.58 -4.80 -13.04
N MET A 8 -4.48 -4.55 -12.32
CA MET A 8 -3.26 -3.91 -12.87
C MET A 8 -2.21 -4.91 -13.40
N ALA A 9 -2.53 -6.19 -13.59
CA ALA A 9 -1.60 -7.20 -14.12
C ALA A 9 -0.84 -6.77 -15.40
N GLY A 10 -1.48 -6.03 -16.30
CA GLY A 10 -0.86 -5.49 -17.52
C GLY A 10 0.23 -4.43 -17.29
N TYR A 11 0.25 -3.81 -16.11
CA TYR A 11 1.22 -2.79 -15.71
C TYR A 11 2.46 -3.34 -15.02
N GLY A 12 2.52 -4.66 -14.75
CA GLY A 12 3.69 -5.31 -14.14
C GLY A 12 5.01 -5.03 -14.88
N ARG A 13 4.95 -4.71 -16.19
CA ARG A 13 6.10 -4.28 -17.00
C ARG A 13 6.81 -3.02 -16.47
N LEU A 14 6.11 -2.14 -15.75
CA LEU A 14 6.68 -0.91 -15.17
C LEU A 14 7.73 -1.20 -14.10
N LEU A 15 7.66 -2.37 -13.48
CA LEU A 15 8.58 -2.82 -12.43
C LEU A 15 9.74 -3.69 -12.96
N GLY A 16 9.83 -3.87 -14.28
CA GLY A 16 10.75 -4.83 -14.89
C GLY A 16 10.30 -6.29 -14.70
N ARG A 17 11.19 -7.26 -15.02
CA ARG A 17 10.90 -8.69 -14.87
C ARG A 17 11.03 -9.14 -13.40
N VAL A 18 10.15 -8.68 -12.53
CA VAL A 18 10.07 -9.11 -11.12
C VAL A 18 9.19 -10.35 -10.95
N PRO A 19 9.57 -11.34 -10.12
CA PRO A 19 8.89 -12.65 -10.05
C PRO A 19 7.53 -12.66 -9.33
N ARG A 20 7.23 -11.66 -8.50
CA ARG A 20 5.96 -11.59 -7.77
C ARG A 20 5.62 -10.12 -7.54
N VAL A 21 4.52 -9.65 -8.13
CA VAL A 21 4.10 -8.24 -8.03
C VAL A 21 2.83 -8.19 -7.21
N LEU A 22 2.82 -7.34 -6.18
CA LEU A 22 1.59 -7.02 -5.50
C LEU A 22 0.85 -5.97 -6.31
N ASP A 23 -0.35 -6.34 -6.73
CA ASP A 23 -1.24 -5.52 -7.53
C ASP A 23 -2.22 -4.74 -6.65
N GLU A 24 -2.59 -3.53 -7.07
CA GLU A 24 -3.65 -2.73 -6.45
C GLU A 24 -3.55 -2.52 -4.93
N ILE A 25 -2.38 -2.08 -4.44
CA ILE A 25 -2.32 -1.71 -3.03
C ILE A 25 -3.12 -0.44 -2.78
N ASP A 26 -4.25 -0.60 -2.10
CA ASP A 26 -4.90 0.44 -1.33
C ASP A 26 -4.38 0.34 0.11
N LEU A 27 -3.65 1.36 0.58
CA LEU A 27 -3.09 1.36 1.92
C LEU A 27 -4.18 1.76 2.93
N TYR A 28 -4.92 0.76 3.42
CA TYR A 28 -5.93 0.96 4.46
C TYR A 28 -5.34 1.58 5.73
N SER A 29 -4.07 1.30 6.05
CA SER A 29 -3.39 1.95 7.18
C SER A 29 -3.25 3.47 6.99
N LEU A 30 -3.14 3.97 5.76
CA LEU A 30 -3.10 5.41 5.48
C LEU A 30 -4.46 6.05 5.74
N VAL A 31 -5.54 5.42 5.25
CA VAL A 31 -6.93 5.86 5.46
C VAL A 31 -7.29 5.82 6.95
N ALA A 32 -6.93 4.72 7.63
CA ALA A 32 -7.13 4.55 9.06
C ALA A 32 -6.37 5.63 9.86
N TYR A 33 -5.13 5.94 9.47
CA TYR A 33 -4.36 7.02 10.09
C TYR A 33 -5.09 8.36 10.02
N GLN A 34 -5.61 8.73 8.84
CA GLN A 34 -6.37 9.97 8.66
C GLN A 34 -7.65 9.99 9.51
N ALA A 35 -8.39 8.89 9.54
CA ALA A 35 -9.60 8.76 10.37
C ALA A 35 -9.30 8.87 11.88
N TYR A 36 -8.15 8.37 12.32
CA TYR A 36 -7.77 8.37 13.74
C TYR A 36 -7.08 9.66 14.20
N ALA A 37 -6.42 10.40 13.30
CA ALA A 37 -5.80 11.68 13.62
C ALA A 37 -6.81 12.70 14.18
N GLY A 38 -8.08 12.62 13.76
CA GLY A 38 -9.17 13.47 14.25
C GLY A 38 -9.83 13.03 15.56
N GLN A 39 -9.45 11.89 16.14
CA GLN A 39 -10.10 11.38 17.36
C GLN A 39 -9.69 12.17 18.61
N PRO A 40 -10.64 12.53 19.50
CA PRO A 40 -10.34 13.27 20.71
C PRO A 40 -9.39 12.48 21.64
N PRO A 41 -8.56 13.18 22.45
CA PRO A 41 -7.65 12.53 23.37
C PRO A 41 -8.39 11.61 24.34
N GLY A 42 -7.94 10.36 24.47
CA GLY A 42 -8.57 9.40 25.38
C GLY A 42 -8.26 7.95 25.06
N TRP A 43 -8.99 7.05 25.72
CA TRP A 43 -8.86 5.60 25.51
C TRP A 43 -9.17 5.19 24.07
N ARG A 44 -10.13 5.88 23.42
CA ARG A 44 -10.48 5.68 22.00
C ARG A 44 -9.29 5.96 21.08
N ARG A 45 -8.56 7.06 21.31
CA ARG A 45 -7.35 7.40 20.53
C ARG A 45 -6.22 6.39 20.75
N ARG A 46 -6.06 5.86 21.97
CA ARG A 46 -5.06 4.81 22.24
C ARG A 46 -5.41 3.50 21.55
N TRP A 47 -6.69 3.11 21.60
CA TRP A 47 -7.17 1.91 20.92
C TRP A 47 -7.03 2.04 19.41
N ALA A 48 -7.48 3.15 18.83
CA ALA A 48 -7.33 3.48 17.42
C ALA A 48 -5.87 3.46 16.96
N ARG A 49 -4.95 4.03 17.75
CA ARG A 49 -3.51 3.96 17.43
C ARG A 49 -2.98 2.54 17.45
N ARG A 50 -3.43 1.70 18.39
CA ARG A 50 -3.01 0.29 18.49
C ARG A 50 -3.56 -0.53 17.32
N ASP A 51 -4.81 -0.30 16.94
CA ASP A 51 -5.43 -0.91 15.78
C ASP A 51 -4.68 -0.52 14.49
N TRP A 52 -4.42 0.78 14.32
CA TRP A 52 -3.61 1.30 13.21
C TRP A 52 -2.23 0.63 13.11
N LEU A 53 -1.50 0.52 14.23
CA LEU A 53 -0.18 -0.13 14.23
C LEU A 53 -0.28 -1.60 13.82
N ARG A 54 -1.36 -2.30 14.20
CA ARG A 54 -1.58 -3.69 13.80
C ARG A 54 -1.87 -3.81 12.31
N THR A 55 -2.74 -2.95 11.78
CA THR A 55 -3.05 -2.89 10.34
C THR A 55 -1.82 -2.56 9.52
N LEU A 56 -1.04 -1.56 9.96
CA LEU A 56 0.21 -1.18 9.32
C LEU A 56 1.22 -2.33 9.31
N ALA A 57 1.40 -3.01 10.44
CA ALA A 57 2.32 -4.15 10.51
C ALA A 57 1.90 -5.27 9.54
N PHE A 58 0.60 -5.59 9.49
CA PHE A 58 0.07 -6.59 8.57
C PHE A 58 0.28 -6.19 7.10
N GLU A 59 -0.01 -4.94 6.73
CA GLU A 59 0.21 -4.46 5.37
C GLU A 59 1.68 -4.50 4.97
N LEU A 60 2.59 -4.07 5.86
CA LEU A 60 4.02 -4.12 5.59
C LEU A 60 4.52 -5.55 5.45
N ASP A 61 4.06 -6.47 6.29
CA ASP A 61 4.42 -7.89 6.19
C ASP A 61 3.86 -8.52 4.93
N TYR A 62 2.63 -8.19 4.55
CA TYR A 62 2.03 -8.64 3.30
C TYR A 62 2.83 -8.12 2.09
N VAL A 63 3.14 -6.82 2.04
CA VAL A 63 4.00 -6.22 0.99
C VAL A 63 5.37 -6.87 0.97
N ARG A 64 5.88 -7.28 2.13
CA ARG A 64 7.19 -7.94 2.25
C ARG A 64 7.26 -9.31 1.59
N GLU A 65 6.15 -9.91 1.18
CA GLU A 65 6.15 -11.16 0.44
C GLU A 65 6.35 -10.99 -1.09
N TYR A 66 6.31 -9.74 -1.60
CA TYR A 66 6.30 -9.46 -3.04
C TYR A 66 7.58 -8.77 -3.52
N ALA A 67 8.08 -9.17 -4.67
CA ALA A 67 9.31 -8.62 -5.24
C ALA A 67 9.15 -7.21 -5.82
N GLY A 68 7.93 -6.78 -6.11
CA GLY A 68 7.59 -5.42 -6.53
C GLY A 68 6.13 -5.08 -6.20
N VAL A 69 5.80 -3.79 -6.23
CA VAL A 69 4.48 -3.28 -5.82
C VAL A 69 3.96 -2.27 -6.83
N LEU A 70 2.70 -2.41 -7.22
CA LEU A 70 1.95 -1.40 -7.95
C LEU A 70 1.03 -0.67 -6.96
N VAL A 71 1.14 0.65 -6.91
CA VAL A 71 0.32 1.52 -6.07
C VAL A 71 -0.54 2.45 -6.93
N ARG A 72 -1.67 2.91 -6.37
CA ARG A 72 -2.62 3.78 -7.09
C ARG A 72 -2.26 5.26 -7.00
N SER A 73 -1.44 5.67 -6.04
CA SER A 73 -1.10 7.08 -5.84
C SER A 73 0.36 7.29 -5.46
N ALA A 74 0.88 8.49 -5.74
CA ALA A 74 2.20 8.91 -5.28
C ALA A 74 2.28 9.02 -3.74
N ALA A 75 1.14 9.23 -3.06
CA ALA A 75 1.08 9.25 -1.60
C ALA A 75 1.38 7.85 -1.03
N ASP A 76 0.85 6.80 -1.65
CA ASP A 76 1.10 5.41 -1.23
C ASP A 76 2.54 5.01 -1.50
N GLU A 77 3.11 5.42 -2.65
CA GLU A 77 4.53 5.22 -2.93
C GLU A 77 5.40 5.89 -1.85
N ALA A 78 5.14 7.17 -1.56
CA ALA A 78 5.89 7.92 -0.57
C ALA A 78 5.80 7.27 0.82
N PHE A 79 4.61 6.77 1.18
CA PHE A 79 4.39 6.03 2.42
C PHE A 79 5.26 4.76 2.46
N LEU A 80 5.16 3.88 1.47
CA LEU A 80 5.93 2.63 1.43
C LEU A 80 7.45 2.89 1.47
N ARG A 81 7.92 3.94 0.79
CA ARG A 81 9.32 4.37 0.84
C ARG A 81 9.74 4.87 2.23
N ALA A 82 8.88 5.63 2.92
CA ALA A 82 9.13 6.10 4.28
C ALA A 82 9.27 4.95 5.29
N TYR A 83 8.59 3.83 5.06
CA TYR A 83 8.73 2.61 5.87
C TYR A 83 9.87 1.68 5.40
N GLY A 84 10.75 2.17 4.53
CA GLY A 84 12.00 1.50 4.20
C GLY A 84 11.80 0.21 3.42
N LEU A 85 10.81 0.13 2.53
CA LEU A 85 10.67 -0.96 1.57
C LEU A 85 11.53 -0.65 0.33
N PRO A 86 12.73 -1.22 0.17
CA PRO A 86 13.67 -0.87 -0.91
C PRO A 86 13.30 -1.48 -2.27
N ARG A 87 12.03 -1.82 -2.45
CA ARG A 87 11.55 -2.65 -3.56
C ARG A 87 11.12 -1.75 -4.72
N PRO A 88 11.12 -2.25 -5.95
CA PRO A 88 10.47 -1.57 -7.06
C PRO A 88 9.00 -1.26 -6.70
N VAL A 89 8.68 0.03 -6.61
CA VAL A 89 7.32 0.55 -6.48
C VAL A 89 7.04 1.39 -7.72
N ALA A 90 5.88 1.18 -8.36
CA ALA A 90 5.44 2.00 -9.47
C ALA A 90 4.02 2.48 -9.21
N VAL A 91 3.81 3.78 -9.42
CA VAL A 91 2.49 4.38 -9.41
C VAL A 91 1.83 4.08 -10.74
N VAL A 92 0.67 3.44 -10.69
CA VAL A 92 -0.19 3.25 -11.85
C VAL A 92 -1.34 4.23 -11.69
N ALA A 93 -1.44 5.16 -12.64
CA ALA A 93 -2.53 6.14 -12.64
C ALA A 93 -3.89 5.42 -12.57
N PRO A 94 -4.84 5.92 -11.79
CA PRO A 94 -6.16 5.32 -11.67
C PRO A 94 -6.82 5.22 -13.05
N TRP A 95 -7.14 4.00 -13.49
CA TRP A 95 -7.90 3.79 -14.74
C TRP A 95 -9.38 4.17 -14.62
N PHE A 96 -9.83 4.54 -13.42
CA PHE A 96 -11.22 4.87 -13.09
C PHE A 96 -11.50 6.38 -13.00
N GLU A 97 -10.50 7.25 -13.19
CA GLU A 97 -10.74 8.69 -13.41
C GLU A 97 -11.30 8.92 -14.82
N GLY A 98 -12.52 8.41 -15.08
CA GLY A 98 -13.18 8.49 -16.38
C GLY A 98 -14.35 7.53 -16.62
N LEU A 99 -14.84 6.81 -15.60
CA LEU A 99 -16.08 6.01 -15.67
C LEU A 99 -17.08 6.46 -14.61
#